data_AF-A0A9E1SHY6-F1
#
_entry.id   AF-A0A9E1SHY6-F1
#
_cell.length_a   1.000
_cell.length_b   1.000
_cell.length_c   1.000
_cell.angle_alpha   90.00
_cell.angle_beta   90.00
_cell.angle_gamma   90.00
#
_symmetry.space_group_name_H-M   'P 1'
#
loop_
_entity.id
_entity.type
_entity.pdbx_description
1 polymer ?
#
loop_
_entity_poly.entity_id
_entity_poly.type
_entity_poly.pdbx_seq_one_letter_code
_entity_poly.pdbx_strand_id
1 'polypeptide(L)'
;MSLLLEPDKKIALQGLDGFSQKNAQAGNASYYYSYTRMTTTGSIQVKQQRFDMTGSSWMDREWSSASLSTEQVGWDWFALQLSDHSELMFYRFRRKDGKQDHNNAGAIFNADGSKISLTFSDVAIKVMEHWKSPHTQISYPAKWHLSIPGRGLELDVIPLINDQELRVRYQYWEGAVSVNGQKYDQDVSGQGYVELTGYQ
;
A
#
# COMPACT_ATOMS: atom_id res chain seq x y z
N MET A 1 -14.41 16.82 6.25
CA MET A 1 -13.03 17.34 6.04
C MET A 1 -13.04 18.26 4.83
N SER A 2 -12.12 19.22 4.79
CA SER A 2 -11.86 20.07 3.62
C SER A 2 -10.35 20.14 3.46
N LEU A 3 -9.84 19.58 2.37
CA LEU A 3 -8.41 19.35 2.12
C LEU A 3 -8.02 19.90 0.75
N LEU A 4 -6.85 20.50 0.69
CA LEU A 4 -6.11 20.81 -0.54
C LEU A 4 -4.94 19.82 -0.63
N LEU A 5 -4.83 19.13 -1.76
CA LEU A 5 -3.80 18.13 -2.03
C LEU A 5 -3.01 18.58 -3.26
N GLU A 6 -1.73 18.91 -3.07
CA GLU A 6 -0.86 19.41 -4.13
C GLU A 6 0.23 18.39 -4.43
N PRO A 7 0.31 17.82 -5.66
CA PRO A 7 1.34 16.87 -6.00
C PRO A 7 2.75 17.45 -5.91
N ASP A 8 3.62 16.79 -5.14
CA ASP A 8 5.04 17.15 -5.03
C ASP A 8 5.86 16.56 -6.20
N LYS A 9 5.31 15.52 -6.83
CA LYS A 9 5.93 14.76 -7.92
C LYS A 9 4.99 14.61 -9.11
N LYS A 10 5.57 14.29 -10.27
CA LYS A 10 4.82 13.88 -11.46
C LYS A 10 4.03 12.60 -11.18
N ILE A 11 3.00 12.37 -11.99
CA ILE A 11 2.24 11.12 -11.99
C ILE A 11 3.17 9.91 -12.12
N ALA A 12 2.90 8.90 -11.32
CA ALA A 12 3.62 7.65 -11.28
C ALA A 12 2.78 6.58 -11.98
N LEU A 13 3.18 6.20 -13.19
CA LEU A 13 2.51 5.16 -13.96
C LEU A 13 2.86 3.78 -13.41
N GLN A 14 1.84 3.02 -13.01
CA GLN A 14 2.00 1.66 -12.50
C GLN A 14 2.17 0.65 -13.64
N GLY A 15 2.68 -0.55 -13.33
CA GLY A 15 2.88 -1.60 -14.33
C GLY A 15 3.77 -1.16 -15.51
N LEU A 16 3.39 -1.55 -16.73
CA LEU A 16 4.04 -1.11 -17.97
C LEU A 16 3.32 0.12 -18.51
N ASP A 17 3.90 1.31 -18.28
CA ASP A 17 3.37 2.60 -18.74
C ASP A 17 1.87 2.84 -18.43
N GLY A 18 1.45 2.41 -17.23
CA GLY A 18 0.09 2.55 -16.73
C GLY A 18 -0.75 1.29 -16.89
N PHE A 19 -0.30 0.32 -17.70
CA PHE A 19 -0.96 -0.97 -17.85
C PHE A 19 -0.50 -1.96 -16.77
N SER A 20 -1.38 -2.29 -15.83
CA SER A 20 -1.10 -3.18 -14.69
C SER A 20 -1.89 -4.47 -14.82
N GLN A 21 -1.21 -5.57 -15.16
CA GLN A 21 -1.82 -6.88 -15.26
C GLN A 21 -2.18 -7.45 -13.87
N LYS A 22 -3.40 -7.98 -13.72
CA LYS A 22 -3.92 -8.48 -12.44
C LYS A 22 -3.93 -10.00 -12.35
N ASN A 23 -4.03 -10.69 -13.50
CA ASN A 23 -3.87 -12.14 -13.58
C ASN A 23 -3.42 -12.59 -14.98
N ALA A 24 -3.15 -13.90 -15.13
CA ALA A 24 -2.60 -14.48 -16.36
C ALA A 24 -3.54 -14.44 -17.58
N GLN A 25 -4.84 -14.19 -17.40
CA GLN A 25 -5.79 -14.16 -18.50
C GLN A 25 -5.67 -12.84 -19.29
N ALA A 26 -5.55 -12.94 -20.62
CA ALA A 26 -5.49 -11.77 -21.50
C ALA A 26 -6.74 -10.89 -21.33
N GLY A 27 -6.53 -9.58 -21.19
CA GLY A 27 -7.60 -8.60 -20.93
C GLY A 27 -7.87 -8.32 -19.44
N ASN A 28 -7.33 -9.13 -18.53
CA ASN A 28 -7.46 -8.89 -17.08
C ASN A 28 -6.35 -7.97 -16.56
N ALA A 29 -6.48 -6.69 -16.89
CA ALA A 29 -5.56 -5.64 -16.49
C ALA A 29 -6.31 -4.35 -16.19
N SER A 30 -5.64 -3.46 -15.47
CA SER A 30 -6.12 -2.13 -15.14
C SER A 30 -5.21 -1.08 -15.76
N TYR A 31 -5.80 0.05 -16.14
CA TYR A 31 -5.01 1.28 -16.25
C TYR A 31 -4.91 1.91 -14.87
N TYR A 32 -3.68 2.24 -14.47
CA TYR A 32 -3.38 2.57 -13.08
C TYR A 32 -2.22 3.56 -12.98
N TYR A 33 -2.47 4.68 -12.31
CA TYR A 33 -1.42 5.62 -11.90
C TYR A 33 -1.66 6.12 -10.48
N SER A 34 -0.61 6.72 -9.91
CA SER A 34 -0.64 7.31 -8.58
C SER A 34 -0.06 8.72 -8.57
N TYR A 35 -0.54 9.56 -7.65
CA TYR A 35 0.25 10.64 -7.08
C TYR A 35 0.83 10.13 -5.77
N THR A 36 2.10 9.76 -5.79
CA THR A 36 2.75 9.03 -4.69
C THR A 36 3.05 9.92 -3.48
N ARG A 37 3.08 11.24 -3.70
CA ARG A 37 3.28 12.23 -2.65
C ARG A 37 2.58 13.53 -3.01
N MET A 38 1.67 13.95 -2.14
CA MET A 38 0.98 15.23 -2.23
C MET A 38 1.09 15.94 -0.89
N THR A 39 1.59 17.17 -0.90
CA THR A 39 1.49 18.05 0.26
C THR A 39 0.02 18.33 0.56
N THR A 40 -0.40 18.03 1.78
CA THR A 40 -1.79 18.15 2.23
C THR A 40 -1.92 19.25 3.24
N THR A 41 -2.84 20.18 2.99
CA THR A 41 -3.24 21.20 3.96
C THR A 41 -4.76 21.24 4.06
N GLY A 42 -5.28 21.71 5.20
CA GLY A 42 -6.71 21.92 5.35
C GLY A 42 -7.19 21.77 6.77
N SER A 43 -8.41 21.26 6.92
CA SER A 43 -9.03 21.11 8.22
C SER A 43 -9.94 19.88 8.32
N ILE A 44 -9.97 19.32 9.53
CA ILE A 44 -10.92 18.29 9.94
C ILE A 44 -11.82 18.83 11.04
N GLN A 45 -13.05 18.34 11.05
CA GLN A 45 -14.05 18.67 12.06
C GLN A 45 -14.33 17.39 12.85
N VAL A 46 -14.06 17.40 14.16
CA VAL A 46 -14.40 16.30 15.06
C VAL A 46 -15.42 16.83 16.05
N LYS A 47 -16.66 16.33 15.97
CA LYS A 47 -17.81 16.90 16.67
C LYS A 47 -17.94 18.40 16.35
N GLN A 48 -17.87 19.26 17.37
CA GLN A 48 -18.00 20.72 17.22
C GLN A 48 -16.65 21.44 17.13
N GLN A 49 -15.52 20.72 17.23
CA GLN A 49 -14.20 21.32 17.16
C GLN A 49 -13.55 21.13 15.78
N ARG A 50 -13.01 22.23 15.25
CA ARG A 50 -12.20 22.27 14.04
C ARG A 50 -10.73 22.15 14.40
N PHE A 51 -10.00 21.37 13.63
CA PHE A 51 -8.55 21.23 13.70
C PHE A 51 -7.97 21.53 12.32
N ASP A 52 -7.09 22.53 12.24
CA ASP A 52 -6.29 22.74 11.05
C ASP A 52 -5.14 21.73 11.03
N MET A 53 -4.77 21.27 9.84
CA MET A 53 -3.78 20.21 9.70
C MET A 53 -2.90 20.40 8.47
N THR A 54 -1.72 19.81 8.56
CA THR A 54 -0.80 19.58 7.44
C THR A 54 -0.40 18.12 7.42
N GLY A 55 0.06 17.63 6.28
CA GLY A 55 0.52 16.25 6.16
C GLY A 55 0.92 15.91 4.72
N SER A 56 1.01 14.61 4.48
CA SER A 56 1.27 14.04 3.16
C SER A 56 0.13 13.09 2.81
N SER A 57 -0.24 13.04 1.53
CA SER A 57 -1.25 12.12 1.03
C SER A 57 -0.75 11.36 -0.20
N TRP A 58 -1.41 10.23 -0.42
CA TRP A 58 -1.26 9.38 -1.58
C TRP A 58 -2.60 9.33 -2.32
N MET A 59 -2.59 9.29 -3.64
CA MET A 59 -3.79 9.03 -4.41
C MET A 59 -3.51 8.02 -5.51
N ASP A 60 -4.43 7.06 -5.61
CA ASP A 60 -4.48 6.08 -6.67
C ASP A 60 -5.69 6.31 -7.56
N ARG A 61 -5.48 6.12 -8.86
CA ARG A 61 -6.55 6.04 -9.86
C ARG A 61 -6.37 4.79 -10.68
N GLU A 62 -7.30 3.87 -10.49
CA GLU A 62 -7.35 2.60 -11.19
C GLU A 62 -8.71 2.45 -11.88
N TRP A 63 -8.71 1.97 -13.13
CA TRP A 63 -9.92 1.54 -13.83
C TRP A 63 -9.65 0.30 -14.67
N SER A 64 -10.57 -0.65 -14.60
CA SER A 64 -10.50 -1.93 -15.31
C SER A 64 -11.90 -2.41 -15.69
N SER A 65 -11.95 -3.35 -16.63
CA SER A 65 -13.12 -4.20 -16.87
C SER A 65 -12.95 -5.59 -16.26
N ALA A 66 -11.95 -5.77 -15.40
CA ALA A 66 -11.44 -7.06 -14.97
C ALA A 66 -11.58 -7.26 -13.47
N SER A 67 -12.13 -8.41 -13.08
CA SER A 67 -12.21 -8.85 -11.69
C SER A 67 -10.97 -9.65 -11.28
N LEU A 68 -10.77 -9.82 -9.97
CA LEU A 68 -9.83 -10.81 -9.45
C LEU A 68 -10.16 -12.21 -9.97
N SER A 69 -9.13 -13.05 -10.08
CA SER A 69 -9.33 -14.44 -10.49
C SER A 69 -10.02 -15.25 -9.38
N THR A 70 -10.65 -16.37 -9.74
CA THR A 70 -11.29 -17.28 -8.76
C THR A 70 -10.31 -17.92 -7.78
N GLU A 71 -9.01 -17.88 -8.08
CA GLU A 71 -7.95 -18.45 -7.24
C GLU A 71 -7.42 -17.46 -6.19
N GLN A 72 -7.74 -16.18 -6.33
CA GLN A 72 -7.34 -15.11 -5.43
C GLN A 72 -8.42 -14.91 -4.36
N VAL A 73 -8.03 -14.96 -3.08
CA VAL A 73 -8.96 -14.76 -1.95
C VAL A 73 -9.02 -13.32 -1.48
N GLY A 74 -8.02 -12.51 -1.84
CA GLY A 74 -7.91 -11.10 -1.49
C GLY A 74 -6.51 -10.59 -1.78
N TRP A 75 -6.24 -9.36 -1.35
CA TRP A 75 -4.93 -8.73 -1.51
C TRP A 75 -4.47 -8.03 -0.24
N ASP A 76 -3.15 -7.83 -0.18
CA ASP A 76 -2.51 -6.87 0.71
C ASP A 76 -1.87 -5.83 -0.19
N TRP A 77 -2.19 -4.56 0.02
CA TRP A 77 -1.66 -3.44 -0.72
C TRP A 77 -0.94 -2.50 0.23
N PHE A 78 0.26 -2.09 -0.13
CA PHE A 78 1.12 -1.22 0.66
C PHE A 78 1.45 0.01 -0.17
N ALA A 79 1.25 1.21 0.38
CA ALA A 79 1.84 2.45 -0.12
C ALA A 79 2.56 3.17 1.00
N LEU A 80 3.88 3.25 0.90
CA LEU A 80 4.77 3.78 1.91
C LEU A 80 5.51 5.00 1.36
N GLN A 81 5.51 6.08 2.12
CA GLN A 81 6.26 7.30 1.87
C GLN A 81 7.42 7.37 2.86
N LEU A 82 8.64 7.29 2.34
CA LEU A 82 9.86 7.26 3.14
C LEU A 82 10.44 8.67 3.33
N SER A 83 11.26 8.82 4.36
CA SER A 83 11.91 10.06 4.78
C SER A 83 13.00 10.53 3.84
N ASP A 84 13.58 9.63 3.05
CA ASP A 84 14.51 9.97 1.95
C ASP A 84 13.79 10.47 0.69
N HIS A 85 12.51 10.81 0.80
CA HIS A 85 11.61 11.16 -0.30
C HIS A 85 11.46 10.08 -1.37
N SER A 86 11.82 8.82 -1.11
CA SER A 86 11.37 7.71 -1.95
C SER A 86 10.02 7.17 -1.48
N GLU A 87 9.35 6.44 -2.37
CA GLU A 87 8.09 5.78 -2.07
C GLU A 87 8.10 4.34 -2.56
N LEU A 88 7.37 3.47 -1.86
CA LEU A 88 7.14 2.08 -2.24
C LEU A 88 5.64 1.86 -2.40
N MET A 89 5.20 1.40 -3.57
CA MET A 89 3.91 0.75 -3.73
C MET A 89 4.15 -0.71 -4.03
N PHE A 90 3.50 -1.62 -3.29
CA PHE A 90 3.53 -3.04 -3.61
C PHE A 90 2.21 -3.67 -3.23
N TYR A 91 1.69 -4.54 -4.10
CA TYR A 91 0.56 -5.37 -3.78
C TYR A 91 0.92 -6.85 -3.94
N ARG A 92 0.35 -7.67 -3.06
CA ARG A 92 0.32 -9.11 -3.24
C ARG A 92 -1.10 -9.64 -3.24
N PHE A 93 -1.38 -10.55 -4.16
CA PHE A 93 -2.56 -11.38 -4.08
C PHE A 93 -2.28 -12.60 -3.23
N ARG A 94 -3.25 -12.94 -2.37
CA ARG A 94 -3.22 -14.17 -1.59
C ARG A 94 -4.06 -15.21 -2.33
N ARG A 95 -3.47 -16.39 -2.55
CA ARG A 95 -4.11 -17.48 -3.28
C ARG A 95 -4.72 -18.49 -2.31
N LYS A 96 -5.77 -19.19 -2.76
CA LYS A 96 -6.42 -20.28 -2.00
C LYS A 96 -5.46 -21.40 -1.61
N ASP A 97 -4.46 -21.68 -2.43
CA ASP A 97 -3.44 -22.71 -2.21
C ASP A 97 -2.29 -22.25 -1.29
N GLY A 98 -2.34 -21.02 -0.78
CA GLY A 98 -1.32 -20.42 0.09
C GLY A 98 -0.01 -20.07 -0.64
N LYS A 99 0.08 -20.27 -1.96
CA LYS A 99 1.28 -19.92 -2.73
C LYS A 99 1.30 -18.42 -3.04
N GLN A 100 2.49 -17.91 -3.34
CA GLN A 100 2.62 -16.58 -3.92
C GLN A 100 1.96 -16.53 -5.31
N ASP A 101 1.33 -15.41 -5.61
CA ASP A 101 0.84 -15.11 -6.95
C ASP A 101 1.96 -14.45 -7.76
N HIS A 102 2.21 -14.94 -8.97
CA HIS A 102 3.23 -14.36 -9.86
C HIS A 102 2.85 -12.96 -10.35
N ASN A 103 1.60 -12.55 -10.18
CA ASN A 103 1.10 -11.21 -10.52
C ASN A 103 1.31 -10.20 -9.37
N ASN A 104 1.91 -10.60 -8.25
CA ASN A 104 2.37 -9.63 -7.24
C ASN A 104 3.36 -8.68 -7.90
N ALA A 105 3.14 -7.39 -7.72
CA ALA A 105 3.95 -6.37 -8.36
C ALA A 105 3.92 -5.08 -7.56
N GLY A 106 4.85 -4.20 -7.91
CA GLY A 106 4.94 -2.88 -7.32
C GLY A 106 6.00 -2.05 -8.00
N ALA A 107 6.36 -0.95 -7.35
CA ALA A 107 7.46 -0.11 -7.77
C ALA A 107 8.03 0.68 -6.59
N ILE A 108 9.33 0.97 -6.66
CA ILE A 108 9.95 2.06 -5.93
C ILE A 108 9.95 3.30 -6.81
N PHE A 109 9.52 4.42 -6.26
CA PHE A 109 9.63 5.74 -6.87
C PHE A 109 10.69 6.52 -6.10
N ASN A 110 11.79 6.83 -6.75
CA ASN A 110 12.89 7.55 -6.11
C ASN A 110 12.53 9.04 -5.91
N ALA A 111 13.36 9.74 -5.13
CA ALA A 111 13.19 11.18 -4.89
C ALA A 111 13.20 12.00 -6.20
N ASP A 112 13.98 11.58 -7.20
CA ASP A 112 14.06 12.19 -8.53
C ASP A 112 12.87 11.86 -9.46
N GLY A 113 11.93 11.03 -9.00
CA GLY A 113 10.77 10.57 -9.77
C GLY A 113 11.06 9.38 -10.68
N SER A 114 12.28 8.84 -10.71
CA SER A 114 12.58 7.62 -11.45
C SER A 114 11.87 6.41 -10.84
N LYS A 115 11.39 5.50 -11.69
CA LYS A 115 10.66 4.29 -11.31
C LYS A 115 11.55 3.06 -11.41
N ILE A 116 11.53 2.24 -10.37
CA ILE A 116 12.06 0.88 -10.38
C ILE A 116 10.89 -0.07 -10.22
N SER A 117 10.54 -0.81 -11.28
CA SER A 117 9.51 -1.84 -11.21
C SER A 117 9.97 -3.01 -10.33
N LEU A 118 9.02 -3.57 -9.59
CA LEU A 118 9.21 -4.73 -8.72
C LEU A 118 8.25 -5.84 -9.12
N THR A 119 8.73 -7.07 -9.01
CA THR A 119 8.00 -8.30 -9.24
C THR A 119 7.86 -9.10 -7.95
N PHE A 120 7.10 -10.19 -7.98
CA PHE A 120 6.91 -11.09 -6.84
C PHE A 120 8.21 -11.64 -6.25
N SER A 121 9.29 -11.76 -7.04
CA SER A 121 10.58 -12.29 -6.58
C SER A 121 11.48 -11.23 -5.93
N ASP A 122 11.20 -9.95 -6.16
CA ASP A 122 12.03 -8.84 -5.64
C ASP A 122 11.69 -8.50 -4.18
N VAL A 123 10.48 -8.86 -3.72
CA VAL A 123 9.94 -8.43 -2.43
C VAL A 123 9.58 -9.61 -1.55
N ALA A 124 10.20 -9.69 -0.38
CA ALA A 124 9.83 -10.63 0.67
C ALA A 124 9.00 -9.92 1.74
N ILE A 125 7.84 -10.49 2.09
CA ILE A 125 6.96 -9.96 3.14
C ILE A 125 6.73 -11.04 4.18
N LYS A 126 7.21 -10.79 5.40
CA LYS A 126 6.97 -11.63 6.57
C LYS A 126 5.96 -10.95 7.49
N VAL A 127 4.87 -11.65 7.81
CA VAL A 127 3.94 -11.21 8.85
C VAL A 127 4.54 -11.55 10.21
N MET A 128 4.70 -10.55 11.06
CA MET A 128 5.33 -10.68 12.37
C MET A 128 4.31 -10.79 13.49
N GLU A 129 3.19 -10.08 13.36
CA GLU A 129 2.12 -10.05 14.35
C GLU A 129 0.76 -9.99 13.65
N HIS A 130 -0.28 -10.47 14.34
CA HIS A 130 -1.67 -10.38 13.90
C HIS A 130 -2.50 -9.66 14.96
N TRP A 131 -3.48 -8.92 14.52
CA TRP A 131 -4.56 -8.40 15.35
C TRP A 131 -5.85 -9.15 15.02
N LYS A 132 -6.62 -9.51 16.05
CA LYS A 132 -7.93 -10.11 15.88
C LYS A 132 -9.00 -9.07 16.17
N SER A 133 -9.89 -8.83 15.21
CA SER A 133 -10.99 -7.90 15.37
C SER A 133 -11.90 -8.36 16.51
N PRO A 134 -12.18 -7.52 17.52
CA PRO A 134 -13.18 -7.84 18.53
C PRO A 134 -14.60 -7.82 17.95
N HIS A 135 -14.80 -7.21 16.78
CA HIS A 135 -16.11 -7.03 16.16
C HIS A 135 -16.50 -8.19 15.23
N THR A 136 -15.57 -8.65 14.40
CA THR A 136 -15.82 -9.67 13.36
C THR A 136 -15.12 -10.99 13.63
N GLN A 137 -14.21 -11.03 14.62
CA GLN A 137 -13.33 -12.15 14.91
C GLN A 137 -12.33 -12.49 13.80
N ILE A 138 -12.25 -11.69 12.74
CA ILE A 138 -11.27 -11.81 11.66
C ILE A 138 -9.88 -11.50 12.20
N SER A 139 -8.88 -12.30 11.81
CA SER A 139 -7.48 -12.04 12.14
C SER A 139 -6.77 -11.41 10.95
N TYR A 140 -6.30 -10.18 11.15
CA TYR A 140 -5.54 -9.41 10.16
C TYR A 140 -4.07 -9.38 10.55
N PRO A 141 -3.12 -9.49 9.61
CA PRO A 141 -1.75 -9.07 9.83
C PRO A 141 -1.71 -7.63 10.35
N ALA A 142 -0.89 -7.39 11.38
CA ALA A 142 -0.79 -6.09 12.04
C ALA A 142 0.66 -5.70 12.33
N LYS A 143 1.62 -6.41 11.73
CA LYS A 143 3.03 -6.03 11.67
C LYS A 143 3.70 -6.81 10.56
N TRP A 144 4.45 -6.13 9.73
CA TRP A 144 5.15 -6.75 8.60
C TRP A 144 6.63 -6.37 8.64
N HIS A 145 7.44 -7.32 8.21
CA HIS A 145 8.82 -7.07 7.82
C HIS A 145 8.90 -7.24 6.30
N LEU A 146 9.29 -6.17 5.61
CA LEU A 146 9.35 -6.01 4.16
C LEU A 146 10.81 -5.88 3.74
N SER A 147 11.28 -6.79 2.88
CA SER A 147 12.67 -6.84 2.41
C SER A 147 12.71 -6.76 0.88
N ILE A 148 13.58 -5.91 0.35
CA ILE A 148 13.93 -5.81 -1.07
C ILE A 148 15.47 -5.87 -1.18
N PRO A 149 16.08 -7.06 -1.13
CA PRO A 149 17.53 -7.21 -0.99
C PRO A 149 18.32 -6.54 -2.13
N GLY A 150 17.82 -6.62 -3.36
CA GLY A 150 18.43 -5.97 -4.53
C GLY A 150 18.47 -4.45 -4.46
N ARG A 151 17.80 -3.86 -3.46
CA ARG A 151 17.75 -2.41 -3.17
C ARG A 151 18.23 -2.07 -1.76
N GLY A 152 18.79 -3.05 -1.04
CA GLY A 152 19.24 -2.89 0.35
C GLY A 152 18.17 -2.31 1.26
N LEU A 153 16.88 -2.57 0.98
CA LEU A 153 15.75 -1.96 1.66
C LEU A 153 15.11 -2.97 2.60
N GLU A 154 15.12 -2.66 3.88
CA GLU A 154 14.55 -3.47 4.96
C GLU A 154 13.63 -2.58 5.79
N LEU A 155 12.35 -2.92 5.88
CA LEU A 155 11.32 -2.08 6.48
C LEU A 155 10.45 -2.89 7.45
N ASP A 156 10.33 -2.41 8.68
CA ASP A 156 9.26 -2.79 9.59
C ASP A 156 8.08 -1.84 9.40
N VAL A 157 6.91 -2.40 9.10
CA VAL A 157 5.65 -1.68 8.89
C VAL A 157 4.72 -2.01 10.04
N ILE A 158 4.27 -0.99 10.76
CA ILE A 158 3.52 -1.12 12.01
C ILE A 158 2.29 -0.20 11.97
N PRO A 159 1.06 -0.70 12.19
CA PRO A 159 -0.14 0.13 12.31
C PRO A 159 -0.01 1.20 13.39
N LEU A 160 -0.53 2.40 13.11
CA LEU A 160 -0.60 3.45 14.14
C LEU A 160 -1.57 3.08 15.26
N ILE A 161 -2.65 2.40 14.90
CA ILE A 161 -3.60 1.75 15.81
C ILE A 161 -4.06 0.42 15.18
N ASN A 162 -4.47 -0.53 16.02
CA ASN A 162 -4.84 -1.86 15.53
C ASN A 162 -6.23 -1.90 14.88
N ASP A 163 -7.23 -1.27 15.52
CA ASP A 163 -8.62 -1.31 15.08
C ASP A 163 -8.88 -0.27 13.97
N GLN A 164 -8.51 -0.65 12.75
CA GLN A 164 -8.75 0.09 11.51
C GLN A 164 -9.61 -0.75 10.55
N GLU A 165 -10.44 -1.64 11.09
CA GLU A 165 -11.36 -2.47 10.30
C GLU A 165 -12.54 -1.64 9.79
N LEU A 166 -12.68 -1.56 8.47
CA LEU A 166 -13.81 -0.95 7.80
C LEU A 166 -14.87 -2.01 7.47
N ARG A 167 -16.02 -1.89 8.16
CA ARG A 167 -17.12 -2.86 8.11
C ARG A 167 -18.24 -2.45 7.15
N VAL A 168 -17.93 -2.47 5.86
CA VAL A 168 -18.90 -2.19 4.79
C VAL A 168 -19.42 -3.51 4.17
N ARG A 169 -19.87 -3.51 2.91
CA ARG A 169 -20.37 -4.72 2.23
C ARG A 169 -19.34 -5.86 2.22
N TYR A 170 -18.07 -5.51 2.08
CA TYR A 170 -16.94 -6.41 2.28
C TYR A 170 -16.12 -5.89 3.47
N GLN A 171 -15.42 -6.80 4.16
CA GLN A 171 -14.57 -6.41 5.28
C GLN A 171 -13.20 -6.03 4.75
N TYR A 172 -12.78 -4.82 5.07
CA TYR A 172 -11.45 -4.29 4.78
C TYR A 172 -10.75 -3.98 6.09
N TRP A 173 -9.44 -4.10 6.10
CA TRP A 173 -8.62 -3.38 7.07
C TRP A 173 -7.90 -2.27 6.33
N GLU A 174 -8.13 -1.03 6.74
CA GLU A 174 -7.77 0.19 6.01
C GLU A 174 -6.95 1.06 6.94
N GLY A 175 -5.65 0.78 7.01
CA GLY A 175 -4.86 1.26 8.14
C GLY A 175 -3.68 2.14 7.79
N ALA A 176 -3.64 3.29 8.47
CA ALA A 176 -2.44 4.11 8.55
C ALA A 176 -1.34 3.36 9.30
N VAL A 177 -0.14 3.37 8.72
CA VAL A 177 1.05 2.68 9.24
C VAL A 177 2.23 3.63 9.41
N SER A 178 3.07 3.34 10.38
CA SER A 178 4.43 3.86 10.50
C SER A 178 5.43 2.88 9.90
N VAL A 179 6.55 3.40 9.43
CA VAL A 179 7.63 2.62 8.81
C VAL A 179 8.94 3.00 9.49
N ASN A 180 9.73 2.00 9.87
CA ASN A 180 11.11 2.17 10.31
C ASN A 180 11.97 1.09 9.69
N GLY A 181 13.22 1.40 9.36
CA GLY A 181 14.08 0.43 8.72
C GLY A 181 15.34 1.06 8.16
N GLN A 182 15.92 0.40 7.16
CA GLN A 182 17.16 0.83 6.53
C GLN A 182 17.09 0.72 5.01
N LYS A 183 17.82 1.60 4.33
CA LYS A 183 18.04 1.59 2.89
C LYS A 183 19.53 1.77 2.62
N TYR A 184 20.20 0.76 2.09
CA TYR A 184 21.66 0.71 1.91
C TYR A 184 22.41 1.10 3.20
N ASP A 185 22.06 0.43 4.31
CA ASP A 185 22.62 0.65 5.65
C ASP A 185 22.40 2.06 6.24
N GLN A 186 21.57 2.89 5.62
CA GLN A 186 21.15 4.17 6.17
C GLN A 186 19.74 4.05 6.75
N ASP A 187 19.56 4.57 7.97
CA ASP A 187 18.25 4.56 8.61
C ASP A 187 17.24 5.35 7.79
N VAL A 188 16.07 4.75 7.58
CA VAL A 188 14.94 5.36 6.91
C VAL A 188 13.69 5.13 7.73
N SER A 189 12.97 6.22 8.01
CA SER A 189 11.63 6.17 8.59
C SER A 189 10.60 6.58 7.54
N GLY A 190 9.33 6.37 7.84
CA GLY A 190 8.25 6.74 6.94
C GLY A 190 6.87 6.55 7.54
N GLN A 191 5.88 6.84 6.71
CA GLN A 191 4.47 6.62 7.00
C GLN A 191 3.81 6.07 5.75
N GLY A 192 2.61 5.53 5.89
CA GLY A 192 1.92 5.01 4.74
C GLY A 192 0.56 4.45 5.07
N TYR A 193 0.10 3.60 4.17
CA TYR A 193 -1.18 2.96 4.26
C TYR A 193 -1.07 1.50 3.83
N VAL A 194 -1.80 0.63 4.53
CA VAL A 194 -1.95 -0.77 4.17
C VAL A 194 -3.43 -1.09 4.08
N GLU A 195 -3.84 -1.64 2.94
CA GLU A 195 -5.19 -2.14 2.69
C GLU A 195 -5.14 -3.67 2.67
N LEU A 196 -6.03 -4.31 3.42
CA LEU A 196 -6.17 -5.76 3.48
C LEU A 196 -7.60 -6.17 3.17
N THR A 197 -7.77 -7.11 2.25
CA THR A 197 -9.10 -7.66 1.88
C THR A 197 -9.08 -9.17 1.92
N GLY A 198 -10.21 -9.83 2.16
CA GLY A 198 -10.33 -11.28 2.00
C GLY A 198 -9.72 -12.11 3.14
N TYR A 199 -9.81 -11.62 4.37
CA TYR A 199 -9.34 -12.30 5.59
C TYR A 199 -10.44 -13.04 6.37
N GLN A 200 -11.65 -13.08 5.81
CA GLN A 200 -12.81 -13.78 6.38
C GLN A 200 -12.65 -15.30 6.35
#